data_AF-A0A258YYL9-F1
#
_entry.id   AF-A0A258YYL9-F1
#
_cell.length_a   1.000
_cell.length_b   1.000
_cell.length_c   1.000
_cell.angle_alpha   90.00
_cell.angle_beta   90.00
_cell.angle_gamma   90.00
#
_symmetry.space_group_name_H-M   'P 1'
#
loop_
_entity.id
_entity.type
_entity.pdbx_description
1 polymer ?
#
loop_
_entity_poly.entity_id
_entity_poly.type
_entity_poly.pdbx_seq_one_letter_code
_entity_poly.pdbx_strand_id
1 'polypeptide(L)' 'MPATPTHITHEIVIKATVWLMHRYQQTRCKKLARMVEQHLRWMQTGAASPALANACQRLSFEWPAVSCATTLAARRPALH' A
#
# COMPACT_ATOMS: atom_id res chain seq x y z
N MET A 1 22.49 16.21 -8.07
CA MET A 1 22.87 15.83 -6.70
C MET A 1 22.54 14.36 -6.51
N PRO A 2 23.46 13.52 -6.01
CA PRO A 2 23.14 12.12 -5.73
C PRO A 2 22.10 12.04 -4.62
N ALA A 3 21.10 11.18 -4.78
CA ALA A 3 20.08 10.95 -3.77
C ALA A 3 20.74 10.47 -2.47
N THR A 4 20.34 11.04 -1.34
CA THR A 4 20.81 10.55 -0.03
C THR A 4 20.34 9.11 0.19
N PRO A 5 21.10 8.26 0.88
CA PRO A 5 20.73 6.87 1.12
C PRO A 5 19.33 6.69 1.74
N THR A 6 18.89 7.66 2.54
CA THR A 6 17.55 7.72 3.13
C THR A 6 16.45 7.96 2.09
N HIS A 7 16.70 8.79 1.08
CA HIS A 7 15.76 9.01 -0.03
C HIS A 7 15.52 7.73 -0.83
N ILE A 8 16.60 7.03 -1.18
CA ILE A 8 16.54 5.77 -1.94
C ILE A 8 15.77 4.71 -1.13
N THR A 9 16.02 4.64 0.18
CA THR A 9 15.32 3.70 1.08
C THR A 9 13.82 3.99 1.12
N HIS A 10 13.41 5.25 1.24
CA HIS A 10 11.99 5.63 1.25
C HIS A 10 11.28 5.27 -0.06
N GLU A 11 11.90 5.54 -1.21
CA GLU A 11 11.33 5.20 -2.51
C GLU A 11 11.15 3.68 -2.69
N ILE A 12 12.10 2.88 -2.20
CA ILE A 12 12.00 1.41 -2.23
C ILE A 12 10.81 0.94 -1.40
N VAL A 13 10.66 1.45 -0.17
CA VAL A 13 9.55 1.06 0.73
C VAL A 13 8.19 1.48 0.17
N ILE A 14 8.09 2.68 -0.42
CA ILE A 14 6.87 3.15 -1.08
C ILE A 14 6.52 2.24 -2.27
N LYS A 15 7.47 1.96 -3.16
CA LYS A 15 7.27 1.07 -4.32
C LYS A 15 6.88 -0.35 -3.91
N ALA A 16 7.52 -0.88 -2.86
CA ALA A 16 7.20 -2.20 -2.31
C ALA A 16 5.76 -2.25 -1.77
N THR A 17 5.32 -1.21 -1.06
CA THR A 17 3.95 -1.13 -0.53
C THR A 17 2.91 -1.09 -1.64
N VAL A 18 3.13 -0.26 -2.68
CA VAL A 18 2.27 -0.20 -3.87
C VAL A 18 2.20 -1.56 -4.57
N TRP A 19 3.35 -2.21 -4.75
CA TRP A 19 3.39 -3.54 -5.38
C TRP A 19 2.60 -4.58 -4.56
N LEU A 20 2.72 -4.57 -3.23
CA LEU A 20 1.96 -5.47 -2.35
C LEU A 20 0.45 -5.22 -2.43
N MET A 21 0.01 -3.96 -2.48
CA MET A 21 -1.40 -3.60 -2.65
C MET A 21 -1.95 -4.13 -3.98
N HIS A 22 -1.21 -3.94 -5.08
CA HIS A 22 -1.60 -4.45 -6.39
C HIS A 22 -1.60 -5.99 -6.44
N ARG A 23 -0.59 -6.64 -5.84
CA ARG A 23 -0.52 -8.10 -5.74
C ARG A 23 -1.66 -8.68 -4.90
N TYR A 24 -2.08 -7.97 -3.85
CA TYR A 24 -3.26 -8.33 -3.08
C TYR A 24 -4.53 -8.28 -3.93
N GLN A 25 -4.72 -7.26 -4.79
CA GLN A 25 -5.89 -7.20 -5.67
C GLN A 25 -5.99 -8.40 -6.61
N GLN A 26 -4.84 -8.90 -7.11
CA GLN A 26 -4.80 -10.05 -8.01
C GLN A 26 -5.02 -11.38 -7.30
N THR A 27 -4.39 -11.56 -6.13
CA THR A 27 -4.33 -12.87 -5.45
C THR A 27 -5.35 -13.03 -4.33
N ARG A 28 -5.87 -11.91 -3.81
CA ARG A 28 -6.73 -11.83 -2.61
C ARG A 28 -6.14 -12.51 -1.38
N CYS A 29 -4.82 -12.62 -1.32
CA CYS A 29 -4.14 -13.32 -0.23
C CYS A 29 -4.17 -12.50 1.07
N LYS A 30 -4.83 -13.01 2.11
CA LYS A 30 -4.89 -12.36 3.44
C LYS A 30 -3.52 -12.14 4.09
N LYS A 31 -2.48 -12.89 3.69
CA LYS A 31 -1.10 -12.68 4.15
C LYS A 31 -0.53 -11.37 3.58
N LEU A 32 -0.81 -11.07 2.31
CA LEU A 32 -0.39 -9.81 1.68
C LEU A 32 -1.11 -8.62 2.30
N ALA A 33 -2.40 -8.76 2.61
CA ALA A 33 -3.15 -7.71 3.32
C ALA A 33 -2.47 -7.35 4.66
N ARG A 34 -2.12 -8.36 5.46
CA ARG A 34 -1.40 -8.15 6.72
C ARG A 34 -0.03 -7.50 6.51
N MET A 35 0.71 -7.88 5.47
CA MET A 35 2.00 -7.26 5.15
C MET A 35 1.87 -5.79 4.78
N VAL A 36 0.84 -5.42 4.00
CA VAL A 36 0.55 -4.02 3.66
C VAL A 36 0.24 -3.22 4.93
N GLU A 37 -0.65 -3.71 5.78
CA GLU A 37 -1.00 -3.02 7.04
C GLU A 37 0.19 -2.84 7.98
N GLN A 38 1.09 -3.83 8.04
CA GLN A 38 2.32 -3.73 8.83
C GLN A 38 3.28 -2.70 8.24
N HIS A 39 3.45 -2.65 6.91
CA HIS A 39 4.28 -1.64 6.25
C HIS A 39 3.73 -0.23 6.45
N LEU A 40 2.41 -0.05 6.33
CA LEU A 40 1.76 1.25 6.59
C LEU A 40 1.96 1.70 8.04
N ARG A 41 1.78 0.80 9.02
CA ARG A 41 2.04 1.11 10.43
C ARG A 41 3.51 1.47 10.69
N TRP A 42 4.44 0.71 10.11
CA TRP A 42 5.87 0.97 10.26
C TRP A 42 6.29 2.30 9.61
N MET A 43 5.74 2.62 8.44
CA MET A 43 5.97 3.91 7.81
C MET A 43 5.40 5.07 8.63
N GLN A 44 4.24 4.91 9.27
CA GLN A 44 3.67 5.96 10.14
C GLN A 44 4.54 6.23 11.37
N THR A 45 5.11 5.19 11.99
CA THR A 45 5.96 5.36 13.18
C THR A 45 7.38 5.81 12.85
N GLY A 46 7.89 5.48 11.65
CA GLY A 46 9.25 5.79 11.21
C GLY A 46 9.38 7.00 10.27
N ALA A 47 8.28 7.70 9.94
CA ALA A 47 8.31 8.83 8.99
C ALA A 47 8.97 10.08 9.58
N ALA A 48 10.30 10.09 9.61
CA ALA A 48 11.10 11.31 9.80
C ALA A 48 11.14 12.17 8.52
N SER A 49 10.74 11.62 7.36
CA SER A 49 10.73 12.31 6.07
C SER A 49 9.32 12.78 5.68
N PRO A 50 9.14 14.06 5.29
CA PRO A 50 7.88 14.57 4.78
C PRO A 50 7.34 13.80 3.57
N ALA A 51 8.25 13.33 2.69
CA ALA A 51 7.88 12.56 1.50
C ALA A 51 7.31 11.18 1.88
N LEU A 52 7.90 10.52 2.88
CA LEU A 52 7.41 9.24 3.38
C LEU A 52 6.08 9.41 4.12
N ALA A 53 5.93 10.47 4.92
CA ALA A 53 4.69 10.78 5.62
C ALA A 53 3.53 11.00 4.64
N ASN A 54 3.74 11.82 3.60
CA ASN A 54 2.73 12.10 2.58
C ASN A 54 2.35 10.83 1.80
N ALA A 55 3.34 10.05 1.36
CA ALA A 55 3.08 8.77 0.68
C ALA A 55 2.32 7.79 1.58
N CYS A 56 2.70 7.72 2.86
CA CYS A 56 2.04 6.85 3.82
C CYS A 56 0.58 7.25 4.06
N GLN A 57 0.28 8.54 4.18
CA GLN A 57 -1.10 9.03 4.32
C GLN A 57 -1.95 8.65 3.10
N ARG A 58 -1.45 8.91 1.90
CA ARG A 58 -2.14 8.56 0.65
C ARG A 58 -2.40 7.06 0.55
N LEU A 59 -1.39 6.22 0.77
CA LEU A 59 -1.52 4.76 0.69
C LEU A 59 -2.44 4.21 1.79
N SER A 60 -2.42 4.80 2.99
CA SER A 60 -3.33 4.42 4.07
C SER A 60 -4.78 4.75 3.75
N PHE A 61 -5.03 5.85 3.03
CA PHE A 61 -6.36 6.22 2.56
C PHE A 61 -6.85 5.34 1.40
N GLU A 62 -5.96 4.97 0.48
CA GLU A 62 -6.27 4.10 -0.65
C GLU A 62 -6.46 2.64 -0.24
N TRP A 63 -5.79 2.18 0.82
CA TRP A 63 -5.81 0.79 1.26
C TRP A 63 -7.21 0.25 1.55
N PRO A 64 -8.07 0.91 2.33
CA PRO A 64 -9.47 0.50 2.52
C PRO A 64 -10.24 0.32 1.21
N ALA A 65 -10.05 1.20 0.23
CA ALA A 65 -10.72 1.07 -1.06
C ALA A 65 -10.20 -0.15 -1.83
N VAL A 66 -8.88 -0.39 -1.81
CA VAL A 66 -8.24 -1.56 -2.42
C VAL A 66 -8.66 -2.87 -1.73
N SER A 67 -8.77 -2.86 -0.41
CA SER A 67 -9.16 -4.01 0.40
C SER A 67 -10.66 -4.31 0.30
N CYS A 68 -11.51 -3.29 0.25
CA CYS A 68 -12.97 -3.40 0.22
C CYS A 68 -13.55 -3.49 -1.20
N ALA A 69 -12.86 -3.02 -2.24
CA ALA A 69 -13.26 -3.26 -3.65
C ALA A 69 -13.35 -4.77 -3.97
N THR A 70 -12.72 -5.62 -3.15
CA THR A 70 -12.92 -7.07 -3.12
C THR A 70 -14.41 -7.45 -2.97
N THR A 71 -15.18 -6.71 -2.19
CA THR A 71 -16.59 -7.01 -1.89
C THR A 71 -17.52 -6.54 -3.01
N LEU A 72 -17.18 -5.45 -3.70
CA LEU A 72 -18.02 -4.89 -4.77
C LEU A 72 -17.79 -5.58 -6.13
N ALA A 73 -16.58 -6.07 -6.41
CA ALA A 73 -16.31 -6.88 -7.60
C ALA A 73 -16.99 -8.26 -7.54
N ALA A 74 -17.18 -8.82 -6.34
CA ALA A 74 -17.97 -10.04 -6.12
C ALA A 74 -19.50 -9.79 -6.20
N ARG A 75 -19.93 -8.52 -6.31
CA ARG A 75 -21.34 -8.09 -6.35
C ARG A 75 -21.79 -7.53 -7.69
N ARG A 76 -21.00 -7.66 -8.77
CA ARG A 76 -21.56 -7.48 -10.12
C ARG A 76 -22.36 -8.76 -10.42
N PRO A 77 -23.70 -8.71 -10.53
CA PRO A 77 -24.42 -9.83 -11.11
C PRO A 77 -23.91 -9.96 -12.54
N ALA A 78 -23.47 -11.17 -12.91
CA ALA A 78 -23.36 -11.54 -14.30
C ALA A 78 -24.79 -11.50 -14.87
N LEU A 79 -25.16 -10.37 -15.48
CA LEU A 79 -26.31 -10.31 -16.36
C LEU A 79 -25.89 -11.00 -17.65
N HIS A 80 -26.28 -12.27 -17.74
CA HIS A 80 -26.33 -13.08 -18.95
C HIS A 80 -27.59 -12.72 -19.74
#